data_AF-A0A165YWE1-F1
#
_entry.id   AF-A0A165YWE1-F1
#
_cell.length_a   1.000
_cell.length_b   1.000
_cell.length_c   1.000
_cell.angle_alpha   90.00
_cell.angle_beta   90.00
_cell.angle_gamma   90.00
#
_symmetry.space_group_name_H-M   'P 1'
#
loop_
_entity.id
_entity.type
_entity.pdbx_description
1 polymer ?
#
loop_
_entity_poly.entity_id
_entity_poly.type
_entity_poly.pdbx_seq_one_letter_code
_entity_poly.pdbx_strand_id
1 'polypeptide(L)'
;MLCVLGMQWASRLIAVPLGKTNLERTLARERRKAIAERYMLPLMAVLFWTLLLAIGLFVVGFLIQLWELSLSFNGRAPILVLGGALATALSLVILGIIVVTTFHAALHDNSPFESPLSNALRPVLSLIRQRFERKEINEVNENSWRIVEERAAKDTDDVEALIRWQESDNRDERELKTYARLVIHTNDTELLERASPSFELGKWYTAGDALFPVFQATRERFTATDTSFRVKDTIGFERQLINFQTWQGWTTLEPEGQVWRIDLQANKLTQWCKDQCAILIEGSRENRRAFFSLYTFFTSLEAGNHDLRGYKVDSYDACVARVLCCYNQRGHLGDRSALFLSALQGCRSIIRDDEAALMDDNRPDELSAILAHANLSSLLQSLLRDPNIQWLSVNSFANLITKGREADILDEMSNFFSSFPEKDIDGPENIIGFVKRLVSWLPPDSPVLPFLDLSPLLALAERKFGRDHFNAWRFGDVMIYYLPYLDRGGLETLSGVHPSREFWETYLRVTLIPVGDDPTQRQAFHERRYNPRLVRE
;
A
#
# COMPACT_ATOMS: atom_id res chain seq x y z
N MET A 1 28.60 36.35 -34.83
CA MET A 1 28.40 36.81 -33.44
C MET A 1 27.50 35.85 -32.65
N LEU A 2 26.24 35.61 -33.04
CA LEU A 2 25.32 34.74 -32.30
C LEU A 2 25.81 33.29 -32.14
N CYS A 3 26.39 32.67 -33.18
CA CYS A 3 26.95 31.32 -33.04
C CYS A 3 28.12 31.24 -32.04
N VAL A 4 28.94 32.29 -31.94
CA VAL A 4 30.06 32.36 -30.99
C VAL A 4 29.53 32.51 -29.57
N LEU A 5 28.52 33.36 -29.35
CA LEU A 5 27.83 33.47 -28.06
C LEU A 5 27.12 32.16 -27.66
N GLY A 6 26.49 31.48 -28.63
CA GLY A 6 25.89 30.16 -28.43
C GLY A 6 26.91 29.11 -27.99
N MET A 7 28.08 29.07 -28.64
CA MET A 7 29.19 28.19 -28.22
C MET A 7 29.71 28.55 -26.81
N GLN A 8 29.76 29.83 -26.45
CA GLN A 8 30.16 30.28 -25.11
C GLN A 8 29.13 29.94 -24.02
N TRP A 9 27.83 30.00 -24.33
CA TRP A 9 26.78 29.57 -23.39
C TRP A 9 26.76 28.06 -23.25
N ALA A 10 26.90 27.32 -24.35
CA ALA A 10 27.01 25.86 -24.33
C ALA A 10 28.24 25.39 -23.53
N SER A 11 29.40 26.03 -23.71
CA SER A 11 30.60 25.68 -22.93
C SER A 11 30.43 25.95 -21.44
N ARG A 12 29.73 27.03 -21.06
CA ARG A 12 29.37 27.32 -19.65
C ARG A 12 28.36 26.36 -19.06
N LEU A 13 27.50 25.75 -19.86
CA LEU A 13 26.55 24.70 -19.43
C LEU A 13 27.26 23.38 -19.10
N ILE A 14 28.32 23.07 -19.85
CA ILE A 14 29.11 21.86 -19.66
C ILE A 14 30.13 22.03 -18.52
N ALA A 15 30.53 23.27 -18.23
CA ALA A 15 31.47 23.56 -17.15
C ALA A 15 30.94 23.16 -15.76
N VAL A 16 31.80 22.53 -14.97
CA VAL A 16 31.50 22.12 -13.60
C VAL A 16 31.08 23.35 -12.77
N PRO A 17 29.87 23.35 -12.17
CA PRO A 17 29.41 24.47 -11.38
C PRO A 17 30.19 24.59 -10.06
N LEU A 18 30.23 25.82 -9.53
CA LEU A 18 30.79 26.09 -8.21
C LEU A 18 29.88 25.49 -7.14
N GLY A 19 30.46 24.68 -6.25
CA GLY A 19 29.78 24.08 -5.10
C GLY A 19 30.81 23.44 -4.17
N LYS A 20 30.57 23.52 -2.86
CA LYS A 20 31.47 22.95 -1.85
C LYS A 20 31.32 21.43 -1.80
N THR A 21 30.12 20.93 -2.05
CA THR A 21 29.79 19.50 -2.05
C THR A 21 29.41 19.00 -3.44
N ASN A 22 29.54 17.70 -3.69
CA ASN A 22 29.07 17.09 -4.95
C ASN A 22 27.56 17.27 -5.15
N LEU A 23 26.79 17.24 -4.06
CA LEU A 23 25.35 17.49 -4.07
C LEU A 23 25.02 18.91 -4.54
N GLU A 24 25.67 19.93 -3.96
CA GLU A 24 25.49 21.32 -4.39
C GLU A 24 25.87 21.51 -5.86
N ARG A 25 26.94 20.85 -6.32
CA ARG A 25 27.33 20.90 -7.74
C ARG A 25 26.28 20.26 -8.63
N THR A 26 25.72 19.12 -8.26
CA THR A 26 24.65 18.45 -9.02
C THR A 26 23.39 19.30 -9.07
N LEU A 27 22.93 19.83 -7.93
CA LEU A 27 21.79 20.74 -7.88
C LEU A 27 22.04 22.00 -8.73
N ALA A 28 23.24 22.59 -8.66
CA ALA A 28 23.58 23.75 -9.49
C ALA A 28 23.59 23.41 -10.99
N ARG A 29 24.00 22.20 -11.38
CA ARG A 29 23.97 21.73 -12.77
C ARG A 29 22.53 21.56 -13.26
N GLU A 30 21.69 20.90 -12.48
CA GLU A 30 20.26 20.74 -12.80
C GLU A 30 19.55 22.09 -12.90
N ARG A 31 19.86 23.04 -11.99
CA ARG A 31 19.34 24.40 -12.07
C ARG A 31 19.73 25.09 -13.38
N ARG A 32 20.99 24.97 -13.81
CA ARG A 32 21.46 25.53 -15.09
C ARG A 32 20.77 24.86 -16.29
N LYS A 33 20.58 23.53 -16.25
CA LYS A 33 19.86 22.79 -17.28
C LYS A 33 18.42 23.26 -17.41
N ALA A 34 17.69 23.39 -16.31
CA ALA A 34 16.31 23.89 -16.31
C ALA A 34 16.20 25.33 -16.84
N ILE A 35 17.15 26.21 -16.49
CA ILE A 35 17.22 27.56 -17.05
C ILE A 35 17.52 27.51 -18.56
N ALA A 36 18.45 26.65 -18.98
CA ALA A 36 18.81 26.51 -20.39
C ALA A 36 17.65 25.96 -21.24
N GLU A 37 16.90 24.97 -20.75
CA GLU A 37 15.70 24.49 -21.45
C GLU A 37 14.66 25.60 -21.60
N ARG A 38 14.45 26.41 -20.56
CA ARG A 38 13.49 27.52 -20.59
C ARG A 38 13.86 28.63 -21.57
N TYR A 39 15.15 28.96 -21.72
CA TYR A 39 15.60 30.13 -22.50
C TYR A 39 16.35 29.79 -23.79
N MET A 40 17.17 28.74 -23.83
CA MET A 40 17.97 28.40 -25.01
C MET A 40 17.15 27.69 -26.09
N LEU A 41 16.20 26.83 -25.74
CA LEU A 41 15.34 26.17 -26.74
C LEU A 41 14.55 27.18 -27.61
N PRO A 42 13.82 28.16 -27.04
CA PRO A 42 13.13 29.15 -27.87
C PRO A 42 14.12 30.06 -28.63
N LEU A 43 15.27 30.36 -28.05
CA LEU A 43 16.30 31.17 -28.72
C LEU A 43 16.90 30.46 -29.94
N MET A 44 17.19 29.15 -29.84
CA MET A 44 17.65 28.33 -30.97
C MET A 44 16.60 28.27 -32.08
N ALA A 45 15.31 28.20 -31.72
CA ALA A 45 14.23 28.24 -32.70
C ALA A 45 14.18 29.59 -33.45
N VAL A 46 14.25 30.72 -32.73
CA VAL A 46 14.28 32.07 -33.35
C VAL A 46 15.50 32.20 -34.27
N LEU A 47 16.68 31.75 -33.83
CA LEU A 47 17.90 31.82 -34.63
C LEU A 47 17.75 31.02 -35.93
N PHE A 48 17.20 29.81 -35.87
CA PHE A 48 16.98 28.99 -37.04
C PHE A 48 15.99 29.64 -38.02
N TRP A 49 14.89 30.22 -37.52
CA TRP A 49 13.92 30.97 -38.34
C TRP A 49 14.56 32.16 -39.06
N THR A 50 15.39 32.93 -38.34
CA THR A 50 16.08 34.09 -38.95
C THR A 50 17.10 33.68 -40.00
N LEU A 51 17.80 32.54 -39.81
CA LEU A 51 18.74 31.99 -40.79
C LEU A 51 18.01 31.55 -42.07
N LEU A 52 16.90 30.82 -41.93
CA LEU A 52 16.11 30.37 -43.07
C LEU A 52 15.53 31.55 -43.84
N LEU A 53 15.05 32.57 -43.13
CA LEU A 53 14.57 33.82 -43.74
C LEU A 53 15.69 34.54 -44.50
N ALA A 54 16.90 34.60 -43.96
CA ALA A 54 18.05 35.20 -44.65
C ALA A 54 18.43 34.44 -45.93
N ILE A 55 18.47 33.10 -45.88
CA ILE A 55 18.71 32.26 -47.06
C ILE A 55 17.61 32.47 -48.10
N GLY A 56 16.35 32.51 -47.68
CA GLY A 56 15.21 32.78 -48.55
C GLY A 56 15.33 34.14 -49.26
N LEU A 57 15.62 35.21 -48.51
CA LEU A 57 15.83 36.54 -49.08
C LEU A 57 17.03 36.59 -50.05
N PHE A 58 18.11 35.89 -49.74
CA PHE A 58 19.27 35.78 -50.62
C PHE A 58 18.92 35.07 -51.93
N VAL A 59 18.23 33.93 -51.88
CA VAL A 59 17.79 33.18 -53.06
C VAL A 59 16.83 34.02 -53.90
N VAL A 60 15.87 34.71 -53.28
CA VAL A 60 14.94 35.60 -53.99
C VAL A 60 15.70 36.74 -54.68
N GLY A 61 16.62 37.41 -53.98
CA GLY A 61 17.45 38.46 -54.57
C GLY A 61 18.31 37.95 -55.73
N PHE A 62 18.90 36.77 -55.59
CA PHE A 62 19.68 36.12 -56.64
C PHE A 62 18.81 35.80 -57.87
N LEU A 63 17.61 35.26 -57.66
CA LEU A 63 16.67 34.97 -58.75
C LEU A 63 16.25 36.26 -59.48
N ILE A 64 15.95 37.34 -58.76
CA ILE A 64 15.62 38.63 -59.36
C ILE A 64 16.78 39.12 -60.24
N GLN A 65 18.02 39.12 -59.73
CA GLN A 65 19.20 39.54 -60.49
C GLN A 65 19.42 38.70 -61.75
N LEU A 66 19.19 37.38 -61.65
CA LEU A 66 19.36 36.45 -62.77
C LEU A 66 18.30 36.67 -63.84
N TRP A 67 17.05 36.94 -63.44
CA TRP A 67 15.97 37.30 -64.37
C TRP A 67 16.21 38.65 -65.05
N GLU A 68 16.59 39.68 -64.30
CA GLU A 68 16.96 41.00 -64.85
C GLU A 68 18.09 40.88 -65.88
N LEU A 69 19.15 40.11 -65.57
CA LEU A 69 20.25 39.85 -66.50
C LEU A 69 19.74 39.15 -67.78
N SER A 70 18.86 38.16 -67.65
CA SER A 70 18.32 37.42 -68.80
C SER A 70 17.47 38.29 -69.71
N LEU A 71 16.82 39.32 -69.17
CA LEU A 71 15.94 40.24 -69.90
C LEU A 71 16.67 41.50 -70.41
N SER A 72 17.88 41.79 -69.92
CA SER A 72 18.64 43.00 -70.28
C SER A 72 19.24 43.01 -71.69
N PHE A 73 19.27 41.87 -72.38
CA PHE A 73 19.84 41.76 -73.72
C PHE A 73 18.80 42.07 -74.81
N ASN A 74 19.14 42.98 -75.74
CA ASN A 74 18.29 43.31 -76.90
C ASN A 74 18.12 42.17 -77.93
N GLY A 75 18.80 41.03 -77.76
CA GLY A 75 18.73 39.85 -78.62
C GLY A 75 18.35 38.58 -77.84
N ARG A 76 17.91 37.52 -78.54
CA ARG A 76 17.56 36.24 -77.88
C ARG A 76 18.80 35.65 -77.18
N ALA A 77 18.77 35.61 -75.85
CA ALA A 77 19.77 34.97 -75.00
C ALA A 77 19.22 33.67 -74.38
N PRO A 78 18.99 32.60 -75.19
CA PRO A 78 18.26 31.41 -74.75
C PRO A 78 18.95 30.65 -73.60
N ILE A 79 20.28 30.71 -73.54
CA ILE A 79 21.07 30.05 -72.48
C ILE A 79 20.79 30.68 -71.11
N LEU A 80 20.65 32.01 -71.04
CA LEU A 80 20.38 32.74 -69.80
C LEU A 80 18.95 32.54 -69.31
N VAL A 81 17.98 32.55 -70.22
CA VAL A 81 16.57 32.29 -69.90
C VAL A 81 16.38 30.86 -69.38
N LEU A 82 17.02 29.87 -70.02
CA LEU A 82 17.00 28.49 -69.56
C LEU A 82 17.66 28.35 -68.18
N GLY A 83 18.76 29.07 -67.94
CA GLY A 83 19.43 29.13 -66.64
C GLY A 83 18.52 29.66 -65.53
N GLY A 84 17.73 30.71 -65.80
CA GLY A 84 16.78 31.27 -64.82
C GLY A 84 15.58 30.39 -64.55
N ALA A 85 15.03 29.75 -65.59
CA ALA A 85 13.98 28.76 -65.43
C ALA A 85 14.44 27.55 -64.60
N LEU A 86 15.66 27.07 -64.83
CA LEU A 86 16.22 25.94 -64.08
C LEU A 86 16.53 26.32 -62.63
N ALA A 87 17.11 27.51 -62.40
CA ALA A 87 17.40 28.01 -61.05
C ALA A 87 16.12 28.23 -60.21
N THR A 88 15.06 28.77 -60.81
CA THR A 88 13.75 28.92 -60.14
C THR A 88 13.13 27.56 -59.81
N ALA A 89 13.15 26.61 -60.77
CA ALA A 89 12.62 25.27 -60.54
C ALA A 89 13.35 24.54 -59.39
N LEU A 90 14.69 24.55 -59.37
CA LEU A 90 15.46 23.95 -58.29
C LEU A 90 15.20 24.62 -56.93
N SER A 91 15.07 25.95 -56.91
CA SER A 91 14.77 26.70 -55.69
C SER A 91 13.40 26.35 -55.12
N LEU A 92 12.38 26.20 -55.97
CA LEU A 92 11.04 25.77 -55.56
C LEU A 92 11.00 24.33 -55.05
N VAL A 93 11.77 23.43 -55.66
CA VAL A 93 11.89 22.03 -55.19
C VAL A 93 12.52 21.98 -53.80
N ILE A 94 13.64 22.69 -53.58
CA ILE A 94 14.31 22.73 -52.27
C ILE A 94 13.38 23.34 -51.20
N LEU A 95 12.70 24.45 -51.52
CA LEU A 95 11.73 25.06 -50.62
C LEU A 95 10.57 24.09 -50.30
N GLY A 96 10.07 23.39 -51.30
CA GLY A 96 9.03 22.38 -51.15
C GLY A 96 9.44 21.25 -50.21
N ILE A 97 10.65 20.70 -50.36
CA ILE A 97 11.19 19.66 -49.48
C ILE A 97 11.29 20.17 -48.03
N ILE A 98 11.82 21.39 -47.82
CA ILE A 98 11.94 21.99 -46.49
C ILE A 98 10.55 22.18 -45.84
N VAL A 99 9.56 22.66 -46.59
CA VAL A 99 8.19 22.87 -46.07
C VAL A 99 7.52 21.54 -45.74
N VAL A 100 7.58 20.56 -46.65
CA VAL A 100 6.98 19.24 -46.44
C VAL A 100 7.59 18.53 -45.24
N THR A 101 8.92 18.53 -45.13
CA THR A 101 9.62 17.89 -44.00
C THR A 101 9.33 18.60 -42.67
N THR A 102 9.30 19.94 -42.66
CA THR A 102 8.97 20.73 -41.45
C THR A 102 7.52 20.52 -41.00
N PHE A 103 6.58 20.44 -41.96
CA PHE A 103 5.16 20.21 -41.68
C PHE A 103 4.90 18.79 -41.21
N HIS A 104 5.51 17.80 -41.87
CA HIS A 104 5.45 16.40 -41.45
C HIS A 104 5.96 16.22 -40.01
N ALA A 105 7.08 16.87 -39.67
CA ALA A 105 7.66 16.85 -38.33
C ALA A 105 6.81 17.53 -37.26
N ALA A 106 5.99 18.50 -37.64
CA ALA A 106 5.14 19.23 -36.72
C ALA A 106 3.80 18.51 -36.46
N LEU A 107 3.39 17.60 -37.36
CA LEU A 107 2.14 16.85 -37.25
C LEU A 107 2.30 15.45 -36.61
N HIS A 108 3.44 14.80 -36.79
CA HIS A 108 3.68 13.45 -36.27
C HIS A 108 4.62 13.52 -35.06
N ASP A 109 4.15 13.00 -33.93
CA ASP A 109 5.00 12.78 -32.77
C ASP A 109 6.12 11.77 -33.11
N ASN A 110 7.35 12.03 -32.64
CA ASN A 110 8.56 11.25 -32.94
C ASN A 110 9.03 11.22 -34.41
N SER A 111 8.69 12.24 -35.21
CA SER A 111 9.17 12.32 -36.59
C SER A 111 10.71 12.43 -36.66
N PRO A 112 11.39 11.72 -37.59
CA PRO A 112 12.85 11.81 -37.75
C PRO A 112 13.35 13.19 -38.22
N PHE A 113 12.43 14.09 -38.59
CA PHE A 113 12.73 15.47 -39.01
C PHE A 113 12.42 16.50 -37.90
N GLU A 114 12.29 16.06 -36.64
CA GLU A 114 12.06 16.95 -35.51
C GLU A 114 13.18 18.00 -35.40
N SER A 115 12.76 19.26 -35.37
CA SER A 115 13.67 20.40 -35.33
C SER A 115 13.10 21.51 -34.44
N PRO A 116 13.92 22.49 -34.03
CA PRO A 116 13.41 23.66 -33.32
C PRO A 116 12.27 24.39 -34.06
N LEU A 117 12.20 24.25 -35.39
CA LEU A 117 11.13 24.77 -36.23
C LEU A 117 9.79 24.04 -36.01
N SER A 118 9.80 22.71 -36.09
CA SER A 118 8.57 21.92 -35.91
C SER A 118 7.99 22.13 -34.51
N ASN A 119 8.85 22.23 -33.48
CA ASN A 119 8.41 22.41 -32.10
C ASN A 119 7.83 23.81 -31.82
N ALA A 120 8.35 24.85 -32.48
CA ALA A 120 7.77 26.19 -32.43
C ALA A 120 6.45 26.31 -33.23
N LEU A 121 6.25 25.48 -34.25
CA LEU A 121 5.03 25.41 -35.06
C LEU A 121 3.90 24.62 -34.39
N ARG A 122 4.21 23.67 -33.49
CA ARG A 122 3.21 22.86 -32.75
C ARG A 122 2.07 23.68 -32.11
N PRO A 123 2.31 24.78 -31.35
CA PRO A 123 1.23 25.58 -30.76
C PRO A 123 0.39 26.35 -31.78
N VAL A 124 0.96 26.73 -32.93
CA VAL A 124 0.22 27.42 -34.01
C VAL A 124 -0.61 26.41 -34.80
N LEU A 125 -0.04 25.23 -35.08
CA LEU A 125 -0.73 24.13 -35.73
C LEU A 125 -1.84 23.54 -34.86
N SER A 126 -1.66 23.47 -33.53
CA SER A 126 -2.74 23.03 -32.62
C SER A 126 -3.89 24.02 -32.60
N LEU A 127 -3.63 25.33 -32.70
CA LEU A 127 -4.67 26.36 -32.86
C LEU A 127 -5.39 26.27 -34.21
N ILE A 128 -4.66 25.95 -35.29
CA ILE A 128 -5.25 25.71 -36.62
C ILE A 128 -6.06 24.41 -36.63
N ARG A 129 -5.55 23.35 -36.00
CA ARG A 129 -6.20 22.06 -35.83
C ARG A 129 -7.47 22.20 -34.98
N GLN A 130 -7.46 22.92 -33.85
CA GLN A 130 -8.68 23.24 -33.09
C GLN A 130 -9.72 24.04 -33.89
N ARG A 131 -9.31 24.77 -34.94
CA ARG A 131 -10.22 25.45 -35.87
C ARG A 131 -10.74 24.54 -36.98
N PHE A 132 -9.99 23.52 -37.39
CA PHE A 132 -10.40 22.52 -38.40
C PHE A 132 -11.15 21.32 -37.79
N GLU A 133 -10.74 20.82 -36.62
CA GLU A 133 -11.39 19.72 -35.86
C GLU A 133 -12.73 20.11 -35.22
N ARG A 134 -13.06 21.41 -35.17
CA ARG A 134 -14.44 21.85 -34.83
C ARG A 134 -15.46 21.50 -35.94
N LYS A 135 -15.01 20.90 -37.06
CA LYS A 135 -15.88 20.55 -38.19
C LYS A 135 -15.97 19.07 -38.52
N GLU A 136 -15.26 18.18 -37.80
CA GLU A 136 -15.28 16.75 -38.17
C GLU A 136 -14.88 15.83 -37.00
N ILE A 137 -15.76 15.67 -36.01
CA ILE A 137 -15.76 14.48 -35.14
C ILE A 137 -17.22 14.13 -34.77
N ASN A 138 -17.82 13.24 -35.57
CA ASN A 138 -18.82 12.29 -35.10
C ASN A 138 -18.34 10.90 -35.58
N GLU A 139 -18.44 9.92 -34.67
CA GLU A 139 -18.14 8.48 -34.85
C GLU A 139 -16.66 8.08 -34.84
N VAL A 140 -16.19 7.01 -34.18
CA VAL A 140 -16.82 5.96 -33.39
C VAL A 140 -15.80 5.38 -32.40
N ASN A 141 -16.38 4.79 -31.35
CA ASN A 141 -15.86 4.04 -30.21
C ASN A 141 -14.81 2.95 -30.52
N GLU A 142 -13.60 3.07 -29.95
CA GLU A 142 -12.59 1.99 -29.88
C GLU A 142 -11.77 2.11 -28.56
N ASN A 143 -12.45 2.01 -27.41
CA ASN A 143 -11.92 2.54 -26.14
C ASN A 143 -11.54 1.48 -25.09
N SER A 144 -11.13 0.25 -25.45
CA SER A 144 -10.69 -0.71 -24.41
C SER A 144 -9.17 -0.79 -24.22
N TRP A 145 -8.37 -0.65 -25.28
CA TRP A 145 -6.90 -0.68 -25.19
C TRP A 145 -6.28 0.70 -24.96
N ARG A 146 -6.91 1.75 -25.48
CA ARG A 146 -6.51 3.15 -25.25
C ARG A 146 -6.56 3.54 -23.78
N ILE A 147 -7.50 3.02 -22.99
CA ILE A 147 -7.63 3.40 -21.56
C ILE A 147 -6.40 2.96 -20.74
N VAL A 148 -5.76 1.83 -21.08
CA VAL A 148 -4.57 1.34 -20.35
C VAL A 148 -3.34 2.16 -20.72
N GLU A 149 -3.16 2.45 -22.01
CA GLU A 149 -2.06 3.26 -22.50
C GLU A 149 -2.21 4.74 -22.11
N GLU A 150 -3.42 5.27 -22.12
CA GLU A 150 -3.75 6.63 -21.68
C GLU A 150 -3.59 6.78 -20.15
N ARG A 151 -3.87 5.73 -19.37
CA ARG A 151 -3.63 5.72 -17.92
C ARG A 151 -2.14 5.59 -17.59
N ALA A 152 -1.41 4.75 -18.31
CA ALA A 152 0.04 4.65 -18.19
C ALA A 152 0.74 5.95 -18.61
N ALA A 153 0.33 6.56 -19.73
CA ALA A 153 0.82 7.85 -20.19
C ALA A 153 0.48 8.98 -19.20
N LYS A 154 -0.73 8.96 -18.62
CA LYS A 154 -1.14 9.92 -17.60
C LYS A 154 -0.35 9.77 -16.31
N ASP A 155 -0.09 8.54 -15.85
CA ASP A 155 0.73 8.30 -14.66
C ASP A 155 2.19 8.73 -14.90
N THR A 156 2.75 8.53 -16.11
CA THR A 156 4.10 9.03 -16.45
C THR A 156 4.17 10.54 -16.57
N ASP A 157 3.16 11.18 -17.17
CA ASP A 157 3.09 12.65 -17.27
C ASP A 157 2.89 13.30 -15.89
N ASP A 158 2.10 12.67 -15.01
CA ASP A 158 1.90 13.11 -13.63
C ASP A 158 3.20 12.98 -12.82
N VAL A 159 3.96 11.89 -12.96
CA VAL A 159 5.26 11.72 -12.28
C VAL A 159 6.30 12.71 -12.80
N GLU A 160 6.38 12.94 -14.11
CA GLU A 160 7.31 13.92 -14.69
C GLU A 160 6.99 15.34 -14.20
N ALA A 161 5.70 15.69 -14.07
CA ALA A 161 5.27 16.94 -13.47
C ALA A 161 5.68 17.06 -11.99
N LEU A 162 5.58 15.99 -11.21
CA LEU A 162 5.98 15.95 -9.79
C LEU A 162 7.49 16.04 -9.58
N ILE A 163 8.29 15.53 -10.51
CA ILE A 163 9.76 15.59 -10.49
C ILE A 163 10.28 17.01 -10.80
N ARG A 164 9.45 17.87 -11.40
CA ARG A 164 9.85 19.27 -11.65
C ARG A 164 9.99 20.05 -10.36
N TRP A 165 11.00 20.91 -10.33
CA TRP A 165 11.24 21.78 -9.20
C TRP A 165 10.16 22.84 -9.12
N GLN A 166 9.63 23.03 -7.92
CA GLN A 166 8.72 24.10 -7.58
C GLN A 166 9.41 25.09 -6.65
N GLU A 167 8.98 26.36 -6.69
CA GLU A 167 9.57 27.39 -5.83
C GLU A 167 9.34 27.11 -4.34
N SER A 168 8.22 26.46 -4.01
CA SER A 168 7.85 26.01 -2.66
C SER A 168 8.65 24.81 -2.15
N ASP A 169 9.35 24.08 -3.02
CA ASP A 169 10.04 22.85 -2.61
C ASP A 169 11.13 23.18 -1.58
N ASN A 170 11.14 22.43 -0.48
CA ASN A 170 12.22 22.50 0.50
C ASN A 170 13.51 21.88 -0.05
N ARG A 171 14.61 21.97 0.69
CA ARG A 171 15.90 21.46 0.23
C ARG A 171 15.86 19.94 0.00
N ASP A 172 15.31 19.18 0.94
CA ASP A 172 15.31 17.72 0.92
C ASP A 172 14.42 17.17 -0.21
N GLU A 173 13.28 17.82 -0.46
CA GLU A 173 12.40 17.54 -1.61
C GLU A 173 13.12 17.78 -2.93
N ARG A 174 13.87 18.88 -3.07
CA ARG A 174 14.67 19.14 -4.28
C ARG A 174 15.75 18.10 -4.48
N GLU A 175 16.37 17.64 -3.39
CA GLU A 175 17.37 16.57 -3.44
C GLU A 175 16.73 15.25 -3.90
N LEU A 176 15.58 14.86 -3.34
CA LEU A 176 14.85 13.65 -3.74
C LEU A 176 14.33 13.72 -5.18
N LYS A 177 13.70 14.83 -5.59
CA LYS A 177 13.24 15.04 -6.98
C LYS A 177 14.41 14.96 -7.97
N THR A 178 15.56 15.54 -7.61
CA THR A 178 16.76 15.48 -8.45
C THR A 178 17.30 14.07 -8.56
N TYR A 179 17.39 13.35 -7.43
CA TYR A 179 17.80 11.95 -7.41
C TYR A 179 16.87 11.09 -8.28
N ALA A 180 15.55 11.21 -8.09
CA ALA A 180 14.55 10.49 -8.86
C ALA A 180 14.66 10.76 -10.36
N ARG A 181 14.80 12.03 -10.76
CA ARG A 181 14.99 12.41 -12.18
C ARG A 181 16.19 11.69 -12.80
N LEU A 182 17.33 11.73 -12.11
CA LEU A 182 18.57 11.13 -12.60
C LEU A 182 18.46 9.61 -12.72
N VAL A 183 17.76 8.96 -11.79
CA VAL A 183 17.52 7.51 -11.82
C VAL A 183 16.54 7.14 -12.92
N ILE A 184 15.39 7.81 -13.00
CA ILE A 184 14.32 7.47 -13.95
C ILE A 184 14.79 7.67 -15.40
N HIS A 185 15.55 8.73 -15.68
CA HIS A 185 16.01 9.05 -17.05
C HIS A 185 17.32 8.37 -17.44
N THR A 186 18.00 7.65 -16.55
CA THR A 186 19.25 6.96 -16.92
C THR A 186 18.99 5.59 -17.54
N ASN A 187 19.67 5.33 -18.66
CA ASN A 187 19.76 4.01 -19.30
C ASN A 187 21.10 3.31 -18.98
N ASP A 188 22.00 3.98 -18.27
CA ASP A 188 23.29 3.43 -17.88
C ASP A 188 23.14 2.58 -16.61
N THR A 189 23.31 1.27 -16.76
CA THR A 189 23.21 0.30 -15.68
C THR A 189 24.30 0.45 -14.62
N GLU A 190 25.50 0.93 -14.99
CA GLU A 190 26.60 1.14 -14.02
C GLU A 190 26.27 2.32 -13.09
N LEU A 191 25.64 3.37 -13.63
CA LEU A 191 25.17 4.48 -12.81
C LEU A 191 24.05 4.06 -11.87
N LEU A 192 23.12 3.21 -12.31
CA LEU A 192 22.08 2.65 -11.44
C LEU A 192 22.68 1.82 -10.30
N GLU A 193 23.70 1.00 -10.58
CA GLU A 193 24.43 0.27 -9.53
C GLU A 193 25.03 1.20 -8.49
N ARG A 194 25.70 2.28 -8.92
CA ARG A 194 26.31 3.25 -8.01
C ARG A 194 25.29 4.10 -7.25
N ALA A 195 24.13 4.37 -7.84
CA ALA A 195 23.08 5.19 -7.24
C ALA A 195 22.18 4.40 -6.27
N SER A 196 22.01 3.10 -6.48
CA SER A 196 21.10 2.25 -5.70
C SER A 196 21.32 2.29 -4.18
N PRO A 197 22.55 2.34 -3.63
CA PRO A 197 22.73 2.38 -2.18
C PRO A 197 22.28 3.70 -1.53
N SER A 198 22.10 4.76 -2.33
CA SER A 198 21.59 6.06 -1.85
C SER A 198 20.06 6.12 -1.77
N PHE A 199 19.37 5.06 -2.17
CA PHE A 199 17.92 4.95 -2.05
C PHE A 199 17.53 4.62 -0.61
N GLU A 200 17.18 5.65 0.17
CA GLU A 200 16.90 5.53 1.61
C GLU A 200 15.43 5.81 1.95
N LEU A 201 14.70 4.80 2.43
CA LEU A 201 13.26 4.92 2.77
C LEU A 201 12.94 6.04 3.78
N GLY A 202 13.83 6.32 4.73
CA GLY A 202 13.62 7.37 5.74
C GLY A 202 13.49 8.78 5.17
N LYS A 203 14.22 9.10 4.09
CA LYS A 203 14.10 10.40 3.40
C LYS A 203 12.76 10.52 2.69
N TRP A 204 12.31 9.44 2.05
CA TRP A 204 11.00 9.38 1.40
C TRP A 204 9.86 9.46 2.41
N TYR A 205 10.00 8.86 3.60
CA TYR A 205 9.02 8.99 4.69
C TYR A 205 8.87 10.44 5.12
N THR A 206 9.99 11.15 5.31
CA THR A 206 10.01 12.55 5.75
C THR A 206 9.39 13.49 4.71
N ALA A 207 9.55 13.18 3.42
CA ALA A 207 8.95 13.97 2.36
C ALA A 207 7.42 13.76 2.21
N GLY A 208 6.89 12.68 2.79
CA GLY A 208 5.46 12.41 2.87
C GLY A 208 4.79 12.02 1.54
N ASP A 209 3.46 12.05 1.55
CA ASP A 209 2.62 11.45 0.50
C ASP A 209 2.72 12.12 -0.87
N ALA A 210 3.14 13.38 -0.92
CA ALA A 210 3.25 14.14 -2.17
C ALA A 210 4.28 13.54 -3.14
N LEU A 211 5.36 12.94 -2.61
CA LEU A 211 6.40 12.31 -3.41
C LEU A 211 6.27 10.78 -3.50
N PHE A 212 5.20 10.20 -2.97
CA PHE A 212 4.98 8.75 -3.03
C PHE A 212 4.93 8.19 -4.47
N PRO A 213 4.25 8.83 -5.45
CA PRO A 213 4.30 8.36 -6.84
C PRO A 213 5.72 8.40 -7.44
N VAL A 214 6.51 9.42 -7.08
CA VAL A 214 7.91 9.56 -7.51
C VAL A 214 8.79 8.46 -6.89
N PHE A 215 8.54 8.12 -5.62
CA PHE A 215 9.17 6.99 -4.95
C PHE A 215 8.88 5.67 -5.69
N GLN A 216 7.61 5.42 -6.05
CA GLN A 216 7.22 4.22 -6.79
C GLN A 216 7.93 4.13 -8.14
N ALA A 217 7.88 5.20 -8.94
CA ALA A 217 8.55 5.25 -10.25
C ALA A 217 10.07 5.05 -10.15
N THR A 218 10.71 5.64 -9.13
CA THR A 218 12.16 5.46 -8.88
C THR A 218 12.49 4.01 -8.54
N ARG A 219 11.68 3.38 -7.68
CA ARG A 219 11.84 1.95 -7.33
C ARG A 219 11.60 1.04 -8.53
N GLU A 220 10.54 1.28 -9.29
CA GLU A 220 10.20 0.53 -10.49
C GLU A 220 11.35 0.55 -11.49
N ARG A 221 11.98 1.72 -11.69
CA ARG A 221 13.17 1.85 -12.54
C ARG A 221 14.32 0.97 -12.06
N PHE A 222 14.60 0.94 -10.76
CA PHE A 222 15.64 0.07 -10.20
C PHE A 222 15.33 -1.42 -10.35
N THR A 223 14.05 -1.79 -10.30
CA THR A 223 13.60 -3.18 -10.44
C THR A 223 13.32 -3.62 -11.88
N ALA A 224 13.49 -2.72 -12.86
CA ALA A 224 13.20 -2.98 -14.26
C ALA A 224 14.01 -4.16 -14.82
N THR A 225 13.53 -4.76 -15.91
CA THR A 225 14.12 -5.99 -16.47
C THR A 225 15.55 -5.81 -16.97
N ASP A 226 15.90 -4.60 -17.39
CA ASP A 226 17.22 -4.21 -17.90
C ASP A 226 18.26 -3.90 -16.81
N THR A 227 17.88 -3.88 -15.52
CA THR A 227 18.83 -3.61 -14.43
C THR A 227 19.53 -4.86 -13.92
N SER A 228 20.75 -4.69 -13.41
CA SER A 228 21.56 -5.80 -12.91
C SER A 228 20.97 -6.44 -11.65
N PHE A 229 21.30 -7.70 -11.42
CA PHE A 229 20.90 -8.42 -10.21
C PHE A 229 21.35 -7.70 -8.93
N ARG A 230 22.52 -7.05 -8.94
CA ARG A 230 23.06 -6.33 -7.78
C ARG A 230 22.23 -5.11 -7.41
N VAL A 231 21.70 -4.38 -8.40
CA VAL A 231 20.75 -3.29 -8.16
C VAL A 231 19.49 -3.82 -7.48
N LYS A 232 18.93 -4.91 -8.03
CA LYS A 232 17.70 -5.53 -7.53
C LYS A 232 17.88 -6.09 -6.12
N ASP A 233 19.04 -6.64 -5.80
CA ASP A 233 19.39 -7.10 -4.45
C ASP A 233 19.56 -5.93 -3.46
N THR A 234 20.19 -4.83 -3.90
CA THR A 234 20.39 -3.63 -3.06
C THR A 234 19.09 -2.89 -2.76
N ILE A 235 18.21 -2.78 -3.76
CA ILE A 235 16.84 -2.23 -3.64
C ILE A 235 15.86 -3.32 -3.17
N GLY A 236 16.37 -4.54 -2.96
CA GLY A 236 15.64 -5.68 -2.45
C GLY A 236 14.90 -5.31 -1.20
N PHE A 237 13.60 -5.60 -1.21
CA PHE A 237 12.68 -5.05 -0.21
C PHE A 237 13.05 -5.50 1.21
N GLU A 238 13.49 -6.74 1.38
CA GLU A 238 13.97 -7.29 2.65
C GLU A 238 15.09 -6.45 3.27
N ARG A 239 16.13 -6.14 2.48
CA ARG A 239 17.28 -5.36 2.94
C ARG A 239 16.91 -3.91 3.25
N GLN A 240 16.08 -3.31 2.41
CA GLN A 240 15.61 -1.94 2.58
C GLN A 240 14.75 -1.79 3.85
N LEU A 241 13.89 -2.76 4.13
CA LEU A 241 13.08 -2.77 5.35
C LEU A 241 13.90 -2.90 6.62
N ILE A 242 14.90 -3.78 6.63
CA ILE A 242 15.78 -3.95 7.81
C ILE A 242 16.52 -2.65 8.11
N ASN A 243 17.04 -1.98 7.08
CA ASN A 243 17.66 -0.66 7.24
C ASN A 243 16.65 0.39 7.71
N PHE A 244 15.42 0.33 7.20
CA PHE A 244 14.38 1.26 7.59
C PHE A 244 13.90 1.03 9.03
N GLN A 245 13.89 -0.21 9.53
CA GLN A 245 13.60 -0.53 10.93
C GLN A 245 14.53 0.20 11.90
N THR A 246 15.81 0.30 11.53
CA THR A 246 16.87 0.90 12.35
C THR A 246 17.08 2.38 12.05
N TRP A 247 16.18 2.98 11.26
CA TRP A 247 16.26 4.40 10.94
C TRP A 247 16.06 5.25 12.20
N GLN A 248 17.04 6.12 12.48
CA GLN A 248 17.05 6.97 13.68
C GLN A 248 15.85 7.94 13.74
N GLY A 249 15.20 8.21 12.61
CA GLY A 249 14.03 9.10 12.57
C GLY A 249 12.81 8.55 13.34
N TRP A 250 12.80 7.26 13.70
CA TRP A 250 11.73 6.64 14.48
C TRP A 250 11.82 6.87 15.98
N THR A 251 13.03 7.05 16.50
CA THR A 251 13.27 7.08 17.94
C THR A 251 13.76 8.44 18.40
N THR A 252 13.51 8.73 19.67
CA THR A 252 14.14 9.85 20.38
C THR A 252 15.01 9.29 21.51
N LEU A 253 16.02 10.06 21.91
CA LEU A 253 16.90 9.67 23.01
C LEU A 253 16.32 10.16 24.33
N GLU A 254 15.95 9.23 25.20
CA GLU A 254 15.53 9.47 26.57
C GLU A 254 16.60 8.98 27.57
N PRO A 255 16.56 9.39 28.85
CA PRO A 255 17.54 8.97 29.86
C PRO A 255 17.66 7.45 30.01
N GLU A 256 16.59 6.71 29.72
CA GLU A 256 16.48 5.26 29.86
C GLU A 256 16.80 4.49 28.56
N GLY A 257 17.05 5.19 27.45
CA GLY A 257 17.39 4.60 26.16
C GLY A 257 16.66 5.22 24.97
N GLN A 258 16.68 4.53 23.82
CA GLN A 258 15.92 4.93 22.64
C GLN A 258 14.47 4.50 22.76
N VAL A 259 13.56 5.45 22.61
CA VAL A 259 12.10 5.27 22.74
C VAL A 259 11.44 5.68 21.43
N TRP A 260 10.34 5.04 21.07
CA TRP A 260 9.57 5.42 19.88
C TRP A 260 9.05 6.85 20.00
N ARG A 261 9.16 7.62 18.92
CA ARG A 261 8.56 8.95 18.84
C ARG A 261 7.03 8.87 18.92
N ILE A 262 6.44 9.82 19.64
CA ILE A 262 5.00 9.85 19.89
C ILE A 262 4.24 10.40 18.67
N ASP A 263 4.87 11.31 17.91
CA ASP A 263 4.27 12.03 16.78
C ASP A 263 4.28 11.26 15.46
N LEU A 264 4.73 10.00 15.46
CA LEU A 264 4.73 9.17 14.24
C LEU A 264 3.30 8.86 13.79
N GLN A 265 3.07 9.05 12.50
CA GLN A 265 1.80 8.77 11.83
C GLN A 265 2.03 7.94 10.58
N ALA A 266 1.00 7.18 10.18
CA ALA A 266 1.01 6.46 8.93
C ALA A 266 0.96 7.45 7.75
N ASN A 267 1.72 7.13 6.70
CA ASN A 267 1.65 7.73 5.39
C ASN A 267 1.61 6.61 4.32
N LYS A 268 1.45 6.97 3.05
CA LYS A 268 1.39 6.00 1.94
C LYS A 268 2.62 5.11 1.87
N LEU A 269 3.81 5.62 2.21
CA LEU A 269 5.03 4.82 2.24
C LEU A 269 4.98 3.75 3.34
N THR A 270 4.55 4.10 4.55
CA THR A 270 4.44 3.11 5.64
C THR A 270 3.31 2.11 5.41
N GLN A 271 2.21 2.52 4.78
CA GLN A 271 1.15 1.61 4.35
C GLN A 271 1.67 0.63 3.30
N TRP A 272 2.39 1.14 2.31
CA TRP A 272 3.05 0.30 1.33
C TRP A 272 4.05 -0.68 1.98
N CYS A 273 4.88 -0.21 2.93
CA CYS A 273 5.78 -1.09 3.69
C CYS A 273 5.01 -2.14 4.51
N LYS A 274 3.88 -1.77 5.12
CA LYS A 274 2.99 -2.67 5.86
C LYS A 274 2.50 -3.82 4.97
N ASP A 275 1.99 -3.49 3.78
CA ASP A 275 1.43 -4.47 2.84
C ASP A 275 2.51 -5.45 2.36
N GLN A 276 3.71 -4.94 2.09
CA GLN A 276 4.81 -5.79 1.69
C GLN A 276 5.34 -6.68 2.84
N CYS A 277 5.34 -6.18 4.09
CA CYS A 277 5.62 -7.03 5.26
C CYS A 277 4.61 -8.18 5.35
N ALA A 278 3.32 -7.90 5.13
CA ALA A 278 2.27 -8.91 5.17
C ALA A 278 2.51 -10.03 4.13
N ILE A 279 3.00 -9.69 2.94
CA ILE A 279 3.39 -10.67 1.92
C ILE A 279 4.61 -11.50 2.37
N LEU A 280 5.64 -10.85 2.94
CA LEU A 280 6.87 -11.54 3.32
C LEU A 280 6.68 -12.55 4.46
N ILE A 281 5.88 -12.22 5.48
CA ILE A 281 5.64 -13.09 6.65
C ILE A 281 4.84 -14.36 6.31
N GLU A 282 4.13 -14.36 5.18
CA GLU A 282 3.42 -15.54 4.66
C GLU A 282 4.35 -16.50 3.91
N GLY A 283 5.51 -16.02 3.43
CA GLY A 283 6.43 -16.79 2.60
C GLY A 283 7.27 -17.85 3.34
N SER A 284 7.78 -17.54 4.55
CA SER A 284 8.62 -18.46 5.33
C SER A 284 8.60 -18.16 6.84
N ARG A 285 9.04 -19.14 7.66
CA ARG A 285 9.17 -18.97 9.13
C ARG A 285 10.27 -17.98 9.48
N GLU A 286 11.38 -17.99 8.74
CA GLU A 286 12.48 -17.04 8.91
C GLU A 286 12.02 -15.61 8.61
N ASN A 287 11.29 -15.41 7.50
CA ASN A 287 10.75 -14.10 7.14
C ASN A 287 9.74 -13.62 8.18
N ARG A 288 8.89 -14.52 8.71
CA ARG A 288 8.00 -14.18 9.83
C ARG A 288 8.78 -13.65 11.03
N ARG A 289 9.83 -14.35 11.47
CA ARG A 289 10.66 -13.89 12.60
C ARG A 289 11.33 -12.54 12.34
N ALA A 290 11.78 -12.31 11.11
CA ALA A 290 12.47 -11.07 10.73
C ALA A 290 11.52 -9.87 10.59
N PHE A 291 10.34 -10.06 9.97
CA PHE A 291 9.48 -8.96 9.54
C PHE A 291 8.21 -8.77 10.36
N PHE A 292 7.84 -9.69 11.26
CA PHE A 292 6.63 -9.55 12.06
C PHE A 292 6.65 -8.30 12.96
N SER A 293 7.78 -8.01 13.62
CA SER A 293 7.89 -6.79 14.42
C SER A 293 7.80 -5.51 13.59
N LEU A 294 8.26 -5.54 12.34
CA LEU A 294 8.10 -4.44 11.38
C LEU A 294 6.64 -4.29 10.93
N TYR A 295 5.96 -5.40 10.66
CA TYR A 295 4.53 -5.39 10.32
C TYR A 295 3.70 -4.79 11.47
N THR A 296 3.97 -5.21 12.70
CA THR A 296 3.35 -4.64 13.91
C THR A 296 3.66 -3.15 14.04
N PHE A 297 4.91 -2.75 13.82
CA PHE A 297 5.32 -1.35 13.87
C PHE A 297 4.55 -0.49 12.87
N PHE A 298 4.50 -0.87 11.58
CA PHE A 298 3.76 -0.06 10.59
C PHE A 298 2.25 -0.06 10.85
N THR A 299 1.68 -1.17 11.32
CA THR A 299 0.28 -1.23 11.73
C THR A 299 -0.01 -0.30 12.91
N SER A 300 0.96 -0.11 13.82
CA SER A 300 0.82 0.79 14.97
C SER A 300 0.74 2.28 14.60
N LEU A 301 1.21 2.64 13.41
CA LEU A 301 1.16 4.01 12.90
C LEU A 301 -0.25 4.40 12.40
N GLU A 302 -1.12 3.41 12.20
CA GLU A 302 -2.49 3.63 11.76
C GLU A 302 -3.39 4.13 12.91
N ALA A 303 -4.48 4.80 12.54
CA ALA A 303 -5.40 5.39 13.50
C ALA A 303 -5.94 4.32 14.47
N GLY A 304 -5.80 4.58 15.77
CA GLY A 304 -6.31 3.68 16.82
C GLY A 304 -5.42 2.45 17.11
N ASN A 305 -4.18 2.41 16.62
CA ASN A 305 -3.27 1.26 16.80
C ASN A 305 -1.95 1.54 17.55
N HIS A 306 -1.83 2.74 18.14
CA HIS A 306 -0.64 3.20 18.84
C HIS A 306 -0.16 2.27 19.98
N ASP A 307 -1.05 1.46 20.56
CA ASP A 307 -0.76 0.49 21.62
C ASP A 307 0.09 -0.69 21.14
N LEU A 308 0.10 -0.98 19.83
CA LEU A 308 0.77 -2.17 19.26
C LEU A 308 2.31 -2.10 19.28
N ARG A 309 2.90 -0.92 19.19
CA ARG A 309 4.37 -0.75 19.13
C ARG A 309 5.07 -0.81 20.48
N GLY A 310 4.32 -0.70 21.57
CA GLY A 310 4.88 -0.57 22.93
C GLY A 310 5.79 0.65 23.09
N TYR A 311 6.71 0.55 24.05
CA TYR A 311 7.60 1.64 24.43
C TYR A 311 8.91 1.66 23.63
N LYS A 312 9.47 0.47 23.34
CA LYS A 312 10.75 0.30 22.64
C LYS A 312 10.69 -0.85 21.64
N VAL A 313 11.77 -1.08 20.90
CA VAL A 313 11.92 -2.25 20.03
C VAL A 313 11.93 -3.51 20.89
N ASP A 314 11.01 -4.43 20.63
CA ASP A 314 10.89 -5.69 21.36
C ASP A 314 11.38 -6.89 20.54
N SER A 315 11.66 -8.00 21.25
CA SER A 315 11.94 -9.28 20.61
C SER A 315 10.72 -9.75 19.80
N TYR A 316 10.96 -10.64 18.84
CA TYR A 316 9.89 -11.28 18.07
C TYR A 316 8.84 -11.90 19.00
N ASP A 317 9.27 -12.66 20.01
CA ASP A 317 8.38 -13.38 20.92
C ASP A 317 7.49 -12.43 21.73
N ALA A 318 8.08 -11.37 22.31
CA ALA A 318 7.34 -10.35 23.05
C ALA A 318 6.38 -9.56 22.15
N CYS A 319 6.78 -9.32 20.89
CA CYS A 319 5.94 -8.65 19.91
C CYS A 319 4.71 -9.48 19.54
N VAL A 320 4.89 -10.78 19.24
CA VAL A 320 3.79 -11.72 18.98
C VAL A 320 2.87 -11.83 20.20
N ALA A 321 3.43 -12.00 21.39
CA ALA A 321 2.68 -12.09 22.65
C ALA A 321 1.80 -10.85 22.88
N ARG A 322 2.33 -9.65 22.63
CA ARG A 322 1.56 -8.40 22.73
C ARG A 322 0.45 -8.32 21.70
N VAL A 323 0.72 -8.67 20.44
CA VAL A 323 -0.32 -8.69 19.39
C VAL A 323 -1.43 -9.66 19.76
N LEU A 324 -1.11 -10.85 20.26
CA LEU A 324 -2.10 -11.83 20.71
C LEU A 324 -2.93 -11.32 21.90
N CYS A 325 -2.43 -10.38 22.70
CA CYS A 325 -3.15 -9.75 23.82
C CYS A 325 -3.87 -8.44 23.44
N CYS A 326 -3.81 -7.99 22.19
CA CYS A 326 -4.19 -6.61 21.84
C CYS A 326 -5.69 -6.29 21.98
N TYR A 327 -6.58 -7.29 21.94
CA TYR A 327 -8.03 -7.10 22.16
C TYR A 327 -8.42 -7.12 23.64
N ASN A 328 -7.48 -7.31 24.56
CA ASN A 328 -7.78 -7.24 25.99
C ASN A 328 -7.98 -5.79 26.51
N GLN A 329 -7.77 -4.79 25.67
CA GLN A 329 -7.91 -3.39 26.05
C GLN A 329 -9.37 -2.90 25.94
N ARG A 330 -9.72 -1.92 26.76
CA ARG A 330 -11.03 -1.23 26.69
C ARG A 330 -10.90 -0.03 25.77
N GLY A 331 -11.75 0.08 24.74
CA GLY A 331 -11.80 1.24 23.85
C GLY A 331 -11.98 0.89 22.36
N HIS A 332 -12.06 1.92 21.54
CA HIS A 332 -12.11 1.77 20.09
C HIS A 332 -10.71 1.48 19.54
N LEU A 333 -10.50 0.24 19.12
CA LEU A 333 -9.28 -0.22 18.47
C LEU A 333 -9.34 0.08 16.96
N GLY A 334 -8.19 0.41 16.38
CA GLY A 334 -8.03 0.48 14.93
C GLY A 334 -8.08 -0.91 14.27
N ASP A 335 -8.12 -0.93 12.94
CA ASP A 335 -8.06 -2.19 12.19
C ASP A 335 -6.70 -2.87 12.40
N ARG A 336 -6.74 -4.05 13.01
CA ARG A 336 -5.57 -4.86 13.35
C ARG A 336 -5.85 -6.35 13.13
N SER A 337 -6.96 -6.69 12.49
CA SER A 337 -7.43 -8.08 12.42
C SER A 337 -6.51 -8.94 11.55
N ALA A 338 -5.99 -8.39 10.45
CA ALA A 338 -5.00 -9.09 9.61
C ALA A 338 -3.69 -9.38 10.37
N LEU A 339 -3.21 -8.42 11.17
CA LEU A 339 -2.02 -8.58 11.99
C LEU A 339 -2.23 -9.67 13.06
N PHE A 340 -3.36 -9.63 13.76
CA PHE A 340 -3.72 -10.63 14.77
C PHE A 340 -3.83 -12.03 14.17
N LEU A 341 -4.54 -12.17 13.05
CA LEU A 341 -4.68 -13.44 12.34
C LEU A 341 -3.31 -14.00 11.93
N SER A 342 -2.41 -13.15 11.45
CA SER A 342 -1.06 -13.57 11.10
C SER A 342 -0.28 -14.07 12.33
N ALA A 343 -0.40 -13.40 13.49
CA ALA A 343 0.20 -13.86 14.73
C ALA A 343 -0.30 -15.26 15.12
N LEU A 344 -1.62 -15.45 15.11
CA LEU A 344 -2.29 -16.70 15.46
C LEU A 344 -1.91 -17.84 14.49
N GLN A 345 -1.84 -17.56 13.19
CA GLN A 345 -1.39 -18.51 12.18
C GLN A 345 0.07 -18.92 12.41
N GLY A 346 0.91 -18.01 12.90
CA GLY A 346 2.30 -18.30 13.26
C GLY A 346 2.37 -19.32 14.38
N CYS A 347 1.66 -19.08 15.48
CA CYS A 347 1.57 -20.02 16.59
C CYS A 347 1.02 -21.40 16.14
N ARG A 348 0.02 -21.40 15.26
CA ARG A 348 -0.54 -22.65 14.70
C ARG A 348 0.44 -23.43 13.83
N SER A 349 1.25 -22.74 13.01
CA SER A 349 2.29 -23.41 12.23
C SER A 349 3.32 -24.06 13.14
N ILE A 350 3.72 -23.40 14.23
CA ILE A 350 4.63 -23.97 15.23
C ILE A 350 4.03 -25.24 15.82
N ILE A 351 2.77 -25.20 16.29
CA ILE A 351 2.08 -26.36 16.87
C ILE A 351 2.02 -27.55 15.90
N ARG A 352 1.62 -27.30 14.65
CA ARG A 352 1.50 -28.37 13.64
C ARG A 352 2.86 -28.98 13.32
N ASP A 353 3.90 -28.16 13.22
CA ASP A 353 5.24 -28.62 12.90
C ASP A 353 5.85 -29.40 14.08
N ASP A 354 5.53 -29.03 15.33
CA ASP A 354 5.95 -29.75 16.54
C ASP A 354 5.23 -31.11 16.68
N GLU A 355 3.93 -31.17 16.36
CA GLU A 355 3.19 -32.45 16.29
C GLU A 355 3.75 -33.39 15.21
N ALA A 356 4.28 -32.84 14.11
CA ALA A 356 4.93 -33.62 13.05
C ALA A 356 6.38 -34.02 13.39
N ALA A 357 7.04 -33.30 14.30
CA ALA A 357 8.46 -33.44 14.63
C ALA A 357 8.73 -34.23 15.93
N LEU A 358 7.82 -35.15 16.29
CA LEU A 358 7.88 -36.08 17.45
C LEU A 358 9.16 -36.97 17.56
N MET A 359 10.27 -36.64 16.89
CA MET A 359 11.53 -37.40 16.91
C MET A 359 12.81 -36.58 17.19
N ASP A 360 12.72 -35.28 17.49
CA ASP A 360 13.92 -34.47 17.74
C ASP A 360 13.79 -33.64 19.05
N ASP A 361 14.26 -34.21 20.17
CA ASP A 361 14.19 -33.69 21.55
C ASP A 361 14.93 -32.35 21.78
N ASN A 362 15.48 -31.73 20.74
CA ASN A 362 16.40 -30.59 20.87
C ASN A 362 15.92 -29.30 20.20
N ARG A 363 14.65 -29.21 19.79
CA ARG A 363 14.07 -27.93 19.34
C ARG A 363 13.65 -27.10 20.55
N PRO A 364 14.06 -25.82 20.63
CA PRO A 364 13.54 -24.93 21.65
C PRO A 364 12.04 -24.74 21.43
N ASP A 365 11.24 -24.91 22.50
CA ASP A 365 9.79 -24.65 22.51
C ASP A 365 9.53 -23.16 22.21
N GLU A 366 9.58 -22.75 20.94
CA GLU A 366 9.36 -21.37 20.50
C GLU A 366 8.00 -20.86 20.98
N LEU A 367 7.01 -21.75 21.05
CA LEU A 367 5.71 -21.42 21.62
C LEU A 367 5.80 -21.05 23.11
N SER A 368 6.62 -21.77 23.89
CA SER A 368 6.84 -21.44 25.30
C SER A 368 7.54 -20.09 25.46
N ALA A 369 8.45 -19.73 24.56
CA ALA A 369 9.12 -18.42 24.55
C ALA A 369 8.11 -17.28 24.31
N ILE A 370 7.19 -17.44 23.35
CA ILE A 370 6.09 -16.48 23.12
C ILE A 370 5.18 -16.40 24.35
N LEU A 371 4.74 -17.55 24.88
CA LEU A 371 3.81 -17.60 26.01
C LEU A 371 4.43 -17.06 27.30
N ALA A 372 5.76 -17.14 27.49
CA ALA A 372 6.46 -16.56 28.63
C ALA A 372 6.33 -15.03 28.70
N HIS A 373 6.05 -14.37 27.57
CA HIS A 373 5.82 -12.92 27.50
C HIS A 373 4.34 -12.52 27.62
N ALA A 374 3.41 -13.47 27.67
CA ALA A 374 1.98 -13.19 27.75
C ALA A 374 1.39 -13.67 29.09
N ASN A 375 0.48 -12.88 29.65
CA ASN A 375 -0.43 -13.40 30.66
C ASN A 375 -1.50 -14.25 29.95
N LEU A 376 -1.59 -15.54 30.29
CA LEU A 376 -2.50 -16.49 29.64
C LEU A 376 -3.97 -16.06 29.73
N SER A 377 -4.41 -15.51 30.87
CA SER A 377 -5.79 -15.01 30.99
C SER A 377 -6.03 -13.79 30.10
N SER A 378 -5.06 -12.88 29.97
CA SER A 378 -5.16 -11.74 29.04
C SER A 378 -5.21 -12.17 27.58
N LEU A 379 -4.41 -13.17 27.22
CA LEU A 379 -4.39 -13.75 25.89
C LEU A 379 -5.73 -14.42 25.57
N LEU A 380 -6.26 -15.24 26.48
CA LEU A 380 -7.58 -15.85 26.31
C LEU A 380 -8.68 -14.80 26.19
N GLN A 381 -8.69 -13.78 27.04
CA GLN A 381 -9.66 -12.68 26.94
C GLN A 381 -9.60 -11.98 25.58
N SER A 382 -8.39 -11.77 25.04
CA SER A 382 -8.17 -11.20 23.70
C SER A 382 -8.73 -12.11 22.59
N LEU A 383 -8.45 -13.43 22.63
CA LEU A 383 -9.00 -14.40 21.67
C LEU A 383 -10.52 -14.46 21.69
N LEU A 384 -11.14 -14.29 22.87
CA LEU A 384 -12.59 -14.33 23.02
C LEU A 384 -13.27 -13.03 22.61
N ARG A 385 -12.58 -11.89 22.69
CA ARG A 385 -13.12 -10.57 22.34
C ARG A 385 -13.03 -10.24 20.85
N ASP A 386 -12.11 -10.84 20.09
CA ASP A 386 -11.96 -10.53 18.67
C ASP A 386 -13.26 -10.88 17.89
N PRO A 387 -13.96 -9.87 17.32
CA PRO A 387 -15.20 -10.11 16.58
C PRO A 387 -14.97 -10.77 15.21
N ASN A 388 -13.76 -10.67 14.65
CA ASN A 388 -13.45 -11.07 13.28
C ASN A 388 -12.91 -12.51 13.21
N ILE A 389 -12.72 -13.17 14.35
CA ILE A 389 -12.19 -14.53 14.41
C ILE A 389 -13.28 -15.52 14.81
N GLN A 390 -13.34 -16.63 14.09
CA GLN A 390 -14.24 -17.74 14.42
C GLN A 390 -13.63 -18.66 15.48
N TRP A 391 -14.47 -19.26 16.32
CA TRP A 391 -14.03 -20.18 17.39
C TRP A 391 -13.21 -21.36 16.85
N LEU A 392 -13.54 -21.87 15.66
CA LEU A 392 -12.78 -22.92 14.97
C LEU A 392 -11.33 -22.51 14.69
N SER A 393 -11.10 -21.21 14.49
CA SER A 393 -9.77 -20.63 14.28
C SER A 393 -8.99 -20.42 15.58
N VAL A 394 -9.60 -20.66 16.73
CA VAL A 394 -9.06 -20.27 18.03
C VAL A 394 -9.01 -21.45 19.01
N ASN A 395 -9.87 -22.46 18.81
CA ASN A 395 -10.08 -23.58 19.72
C ASN A 395 -8.82 -24.43 19.99
N SER A 396 -8.00 -24.70 18.98
CA SER A 396 -6.82 -25.54 19.10
C SER A 396 -5.76 -24.86 19.96
N PHE A 397 -5.60 -23.55 19.75
CA PHE A 397 -4.68 -22.73 20.51
C PHE A 397 -5.17 -22.51 21.94
N ALA A 398 -6.46 -22.19 22.12
CA ALA A 398 -7.07 -22.07 23.44
C ALA A 398 -6.94 -23.37 24.25
N ASN A 399 -7.21 -24.53 23.64
CA ASN A 399 -7.06 -25.84 24.27
C ASN A 399 -5.63 -26.10 24.74
N LEU A 400 -4.62 -25.71 23.94
CA LEU A 400 -3.23 -25.94 24.28
C LEU A 400 -2.82 -25.11 25.50
N ILE A 401 -3.28 -23.86 25.56
CA ILE A 401 -2.99 -22.93 26.65
C ILE A 401 -3.67 -23.36 27.95
N THR A 402 -4.87 -23.93 27.86
CA THR A 402 -5.65 -24.32 29.06
C THR A 402 -5.33 -25.70 29.58
N LYS A 403 -4.72 -26.58 28.76
CA LYS A 403 -4.46 -27.98 29.11
C LYS A 403 -3.63 -28.12 30.39
N GLY A 404 -4.19 -28.80 31.39
CA GLY A 404 -3.55 -29.05 32.67
C GLY A 404 -3.54 -27.87 33.66
N ARG A 405 -4.20 -26.75 33.32
CA ARG A 405 -4.37 -25.56 34.17
C ARG A 405 -5.81 -25.02 34.12
N GLU A 406 -6.76 -25.89 33.84
CA GLU A 406 -8.15 -25.51 33.53
C GLU A 406 -8.81 -24.75 34.68
N ALA A 407 -8.66 -25.24 35.92
CA ALA A 407 -9.25 -24.64 37.11
C ALA A 407 -8.63 -23.26 37.45
N ASP A 408 -7.31 -23.12 37.34
CA ASP A 408 -6.60 -21.88 37.66
C ASP A 408 -6.97 -20.77 36.66
N ILE A 409 -6.97 -21.09 35.36
CA ILE A 409 -7.33 -20.14 34.31
C ILE A 409 -8.80 -19.71 34.45
N LEU A 410 -9.65 -20.63 34.89
CA LEU A 410 -11.05 -20.34 35.18
C LEU A 410 -11.25 -19.35 36.31
N ASP A 411 -10.50 -19.51 37.39
CA ASP A 411 -10.49 -18.55 38.50
C ASP A 411 -10.01 -17.18 38.03
N GLU A 412 -8.91 -17.13 37.26
CA GLU A 412 -8.39 -15.88 36.67
C GLU A 412 -9.39 -15.19 35.72
N MET A 413 -10.20 -15.97 34.99
CA MET A 413 -11.19 -15.47 34.04
C MET A 413 -12.56 -15.19 34.66
N SER A 414 -12.80 -15.55 35.92
CA SER A 414 -14.10 -15.36 36.61
C SER A 414 -14.60 -13.91 36.52
N ASN A 415 -13.71 -12.95 36.77
CA ASN A 415 -14.00 -11.52 36.65
C ASN A 415 -14.36 -11.11 35.22
N PHE A 416 -13.73 -11.71 34.21
CA PHE A 416 -14.03 -11.42 32.81
C PHE A 416 -15.44 -11.88 32.43
N PHE A 417 -15.84 -13.08 32.83
CA PHE A 417 -17.20 -13.60 32.58
C PHE A 417 -18.28 -12.83 33.35
N SER A 418 -17.94 -12.37 34.56
CA SER A 418 -18.86 -11.62 35.43
C SER A 418 -19.02 -10.16 35.02
N SER A 419 -18.12 -9.59 34.20
CA SER A 419 -18.09 -8.15 33.88
C SER A 419 -18.09 -7.86 32.38
N PHE A 420 -18.84 -8.62 31.57
CA PHE A 420 -18.98 -8.36 30.15
C PHE A 420 -19.46 -6.91 29.89
N PRO A 421 -18.66 -6.04 29.25
CA PRO A 421 -19.13 -4.73 28.85
C PRO A 421 -20.11 -4.92 27.68
N GLU A 422 -21.36 -4.49 27.87
CA GLU A 422 -22.48 -4.63 26.92
C GLU A 422 -22.24 -4.06 25.50
N LYS A 423 -21.14 -3.31 25.29
CA LYS A 423 -20.79 -2.61 24.05
C LYS A 423 -19.56 -3.16 23.33
N ASP A 424 -18.77 -4.03 23.98
CA ASP A 424 -17.41 -4.36 23.51
C ASP A 424 -17.33 -5.69 22.74
N ILE A 425 -18.42 -6.46 22.64
CA ILE A 425 -18.39 -7.83 22.09
C ILE A 425 -19.32 -7.95 20.89
N ASP A 426 -18.73 -7.91 19.69
CA ASP A 426 -19.50 -8.00 18.45
C ASP A 426 -19.82 -9.45 18.01
N GLY A 427 -19.28 -10.46 18.69
CA GLY A 427 -19.59 -11.86 18.43
C GLY A 427 -19.46 -12.75 19.68
N PRO A 428 -20.56 -13.17 20.33
CA PRO A 428 -20.47 -14.07 21.49
C PRO A 428 -20.06 -15.50 21.13
N GLU A 429 -19.86 -15.82 19.84
CA GLU A 429 -19.58 -17.18 19.35
C GLU A 429 -18.30 -17.78 19.95
N ASN A 430 -17.24 -16.98 20.07
CA ASN A 430 -15.99 -17.42 20.67
C ASN A 430 -16.17 -17.75 22.15
N ILE A 431 -16.93 -16.91 22.86
CA ILE A 431 -17.24 -17.10 24.28
C ILE A 431 -18.09 -18.36 24.48
N ILE A 432 -19.13 -18.55 23.67
CA ILE A 432 -20.00 -19.74 23.72
C ILE A 432 -19.18 -21.00 23.40
N GLY A 433 -18.33 -20.95 22.37
CA GLY A 433 -17.45 -22.05 22.00
C GLY A 433 -16.47 -22.41 23.11
N PHE A 434 -15.93 -21.40 23.81
CA PHE A 434 -15.06 -21.59 24.96
C PHE A 434 -15.81 -22.20 26.15
N VAL A 435 -16.98 -21.68 26.53
CA VAL A 435 -17.82 -22.23 27.61
C VAL A 435 -18.23 -23.67 27.30
N LYS A 436 -18.60 -23.98 26.05
CA LYS A 436 -18.85 -25.37 25.61
C LYS A 436 -17.66 -26.28 25.91
N ARG A 437 -16.47 -25.82 25.57
CA ARG A 437 -15.24 -26.57 25.78
C ARG A 437 -14.93 -26.73 27.27
N LEU A 438 -15.21 -25.69 28.04
CA LEU A 438 -15.05 -25.66 29.48
C LEU A 438 -15.90 -26.69 30.21
N VAL A 439 -17.20 -26.74 29.87
CA VAL A 439 -18.14 -27.73 30.40
C VAL A 439 -17.69 -29.16 30.08
N SER A 440 -17.03 -29.37 28.93
CA SER A 440 -16.46 -30.68 28.58
C SER A 440 -15.19 -31.06 29.35
N TRP A 441 -14.49 -30.10 29.96
CA TRP A 441 -13.29 -30.34 30.79
C TRP A 441 -13.64 -30.69 32.24
N LEU A 442 -14.80 -30.25 32.73
CA LEU A 442 -15.22 -30.48 34.11
C LEU A 442 -15.72 -31.93 34.30
N PRO A 443 -15.18 -32.69 35.30
CA PRO A 443 -15.69 -34.00 35.67
C PRO A 443 -17.21 -33.95 35.95
N PRO A 444 -17.97 -35.01 35.64
CA PRO A 444 -19.43 -35.04 35.82
C PRO A 444 -19.89 -34.71 37.25
N ASP A 445 -19.09 -35.12 38.24
CA ASP A 445 -19.41 -35.04 39.67
C ASP A 445 -18.77 -33.84 40.38
N SER A 446 -18.10 -32.95 39.63
CA SER A 446 -17.47 -31.76 40.23
C SER A 446 -18.52 -30.68 40.48
N PRO A 447 -18.63 -30.13 41.71
CA PRO A 447 -19.53 -29.02 41.98
C PRO A 447 -19.12 -27.80 41.12
N VAL A 448 -20.11 -27.06 40.62
CA VAL A 448 -19.87 -25.85 39.82
C VAL A 448 -18.94 -24.90 40.57
N LEU A 449 -18.00 -24.32 39.82
CA LEU A 449 -17.08 -23.30 40.30
C LEU A 449 -17.93 -22.14 40.87
N PRO A 450 -17.97 -21.95 42.20
CA PRO A 450 -18.94 -21.07 42.85
C PRO A 450 -18.76 -19.57 42.53
N PHE A 451 -17.71 -19.25 41.77
CA PHE A 451 -17.29 -17.90 41.38
C PHE A 451 -17.57 -17.56 39.91
N LEU A 452 -18.07 -18.51 39.11
CA LEU A 452 -18.34 -18.26 37.69
C LEU A 452 -19.79 -17.80 37.51
N ASP A 453 -20.02 -16.49 37.37
CA ASP A 453 -21.33 -15.94 37.00
C ASP A 453 -21.45 -15.79 35.48
N LEU A 454 -22.37 -16.54 34.87
CA LEU A 454 -22.64 -16.48 33.43
C LEU A 454 -23.92 -15.69 33.08
N SER A 455 -24.55 -15.01 34.04
CA SER A 455 -25.73 -14.16 33.79
C SER A 455 -25.51 -13.14 32.67
N PRO A 456 -24.35 -12.44 32.58
CA PRO A 456 -24.15 -11.45 31.54
C PRO A 456 -23.93 -12.07 30.15
N LEU A 457 -23.51 -13.34 30.06
CA LEU A 457 -23.45 -14.09 28.79
C LEU A 457 -24.86 -14.38 28.25
N LEU A 458 -25.80 -14.75 29.13
CA LEU A 458 -27.20 -14.96 28.74
C LEU A 458 -27.84 -13.67 28.25
N ALA A 459 -27.61 -12.56 28.95
CA ALA A 459 -28.06 -11.24 28.52
C ALA A 459 -27.52 -10.88 27.13
N LEU A 460 -26.23 -11.16 26.88
CA LEU A 460 -25.59 -10.94 25.59
C LEU A 460 -26.19 -11.82 24.48
N ALA A 461 -26.43 -13.10 24.78
CA ALA A 461 -27.02 -14.05 23.85
C ALA A 461 -28.48 -13.73 23.52
N GLU A 462 -29.28 -13.32 24.50
CA GLU A 462 -30.65 -12.82 24.31
C GLU A 462 -30.66 -11.63 23.35
N ARG A 463 -29.80 -10.65 23.61
CA ARG A 463 -29.78 -9.42 22.80
C ARG A 463 -29.35 -9.68 21.36
N LYS A 464 -28.30 -10.49 21.16
CA LYS A 464 -27.69 -10.76 19.84
C LYS A 464 -28.52 -11.74 19.02
N PHE A 465 -29.10 -12.75 19.64
CA PHE A 465 -29.78 -13.83 18.90
C PHE A 465 -31.30 -13.84 19.08
N GLY A 466 -31.84 -13.15 20.10
CA GLY A 466 -33.24 -13.32 20.54
C GLY A 466 -34.24 -12.56 19.69
N ARG A 467 -33.76 -11.58 18.91
CA ARG A 467 -34.59 -10.81 17.98
C ARG A 467 -34.66 -11.40 16.57
N ASP A 468 -33.70 -12.26 16.20
CA ASP A 468 -33.58 -12.81 14.84
C ASP A 468 -33.88 -14.32 14.82
N HIS A 469 -35.03 -14.69 14.25
CA HIS A 469 -35.48 -16.08 14.11
C HIS A 469 -34.48 -16.96 13.32
N PHE A 470 -33.70 -16.37 12.40
CA PHE A 470 -32.66 -17.08 11.66
C PHE A 470 -31.51 -17.61 12.54
N ASN A 471 -31.33 -17.05 13.74
CA ASN A 471 -30.30 -17.46 14.70
C ASN A 471 -30.84 -18.41 15.79
N ALA A 472 -32.07 -18.92 15.66
CA ALA A 472 -32.71 -19.85 16.58
C ALA A 472 -31.86 -21.10 16.90
N TRP A 473 -31.14 -21.64 15.91
CA TRP A 473 -30.26 -22.79 16.10
C TRP A 473 -29.04 -22.45 16.99
N ARG A 474 -28.54 -21.21 16.93
CA ARG A 474 -27.47 -20.72 17.82
C ARG A 474 -27.97 -20.57 19.26
N PHE A 475 -29.24 -20.21 19.42
CA PHE A 475 -29.94 -20.20 20.71
C PHE A 475 -29.98 -21.61 21.35
N GLY A 476 -30.30 -22.62 20.54
CA GLY A 476 -30.30 -24.03 20.97
C GLY A 476 -28.92 -24.53 21.37
N ASP A 477 -27.88 -24.15 20.63
CA ASP A 477 -26.50 -24.51 20.97
C ASP A 477 -26.10 -23.91 22.33
N VAL A 478 -26.36 -22.63 22.60
CA VAL A 478 -26.10 -22.03 23.94
C VAL A 478 -26.79 -22.83 25.04
N MET A 479 -28.05 -23.21 24.84
CA MET A 479 -28.81 -23.96 25.84
C MET A 479 -28.34 -25.38 26.08
N ILE A 480 -27.97 -26.13 25.03
CA ILE A 480 -27.38 -27.46 25.18
C ILE A 480 -26.15 -27.41 26.08
N TYR A 481 -25.35 -26.34 26.01
CA TYR A 481 -24.11 -26.22 26.79
C TYR A 481 -24.32 -25.59 28.16
N TYR A 482 -25.37 -24.79 28.32
CA TYR A 482 -25.69 -24.10 29.57
C TYR A 482 -26.48 -24.99 30.54
N LEU A 483 -27.35 -25.87 30.04
CA LEU A 483 -28.12 -26.83 30.86
C LEU A 483 -27.23 -27.69 31.77
N PRO A 484 -26.14 -28.32 31.28
CA PRO A 484 -25.23 -29.08 32.14
C PRO A 484 -24.51 -28.24 33.21
N TYR A 485 -24.35 -26.94 32.99
CA TYR A 485 -23.79 -26.03 33.99
C TYR A 485 -24.82 -25.72 35.09
N LEU A 486 -26.08 -25.53 34.71
CA LEU A 486 -27.17 -25.31 35.67
C LEU A 486 -27.48 -26.55 36.51
N ASP A 487 -27.51 -27.73 35.88
CA ASP A 487 -27.74 -29.02 36.55
C ASP A 487 -26.69 -29.33 37.64
N ARG A 488 -25.54 -28.65 37.62
CA ARG A 488 -24.43 -28.83 38.57
C ARG A 488 -24.36 -27.74 39.66
N GLY A 489 -25.42 -26.94 39.82
CA GLY A 489 -25.54 -25.91 40.87
C GLY A 489 -25.25 -24.48 40.40
N GLY A 490 -25.02 -24.26 39.11
CA GLY A 490 -24.75 -22.93 38.54
C GLY A 490 -25.94 -21.97 38.58
N LEU A 491 -27.13 -22.44 38.94
CA LEU A 491 -28.31 -21.59 39.16
C LEU A 491 -28.11 -20.65 40.36
N GLU A 492 -27.41 -21.12 41.41
CA GLU A 492 -27.19 -20.37 42.65
C GLU A 492 -26.13 -19.26 42.49
N THR A 493 -25.31 -19.35 41.45
CA THR A 493 -24.22 -18.40 41.17
C THR A 493 -24.62 -17.25 40.24
N LEU A 494 -25.88 -17.23 39.76
CA LEU A 494 -26.37 -16.19 38.85
C LEU A 494 -26.70 -14.90 39.61
N SER A 495 -25.98 -13.81 39.33
CA SER A 495 -26.27 -12.50 39.91
C SER A 495 -27.56 -11.86 39.36
N GLY A 496 -28.03 -12.29 38.17
CA GLY A 496 -29.17 -11.71 37.47
C GLY A 496 -30.20 -12.75 37.02
N VAL A 497 -31.32 -12.85 37.74
CA VAL A 497 -32.44 -13.75 37.36
C VAL A 497 -33.24 -13.21 36.17
N HIS A 498 -33.31 -11.89 36.00
CA HIS A 498 -34.10 -11.23 34.95
C HIS A 498 -33.62 -11.52 33.52
N PRO A 499 -32.32 -11.31 33.17
CA PRO A 499 -31.81 -11.64 31.83
C PRO A 499 -31.92 -13.14 31.53
N SER A 500 -31.71 -13.96 32.55
CA SER A 500 -31.88 -15.41 32.48
C SER A 500 -33.33 -15.76 32.10
N ARG A 501 -34.32 -15.15 32.76
CA ARG A 501 -35.75 -15.34 32.48
C ARG A 501 -36.15 -14.94 31.06
N GLU A 502 -35.74 -13.75 30.59
CA GLU A 502 -36.05 -13.31 29.22
C GLU A 502 -35.43 -14.24 28.17
N PHE A 503 -34.22 -14.73 28.43
CA PHE A 503 -33.58 -15.74 27.62
C PHE A 503 -34.41 -17.04 27.57
N TRP A 504 -34.88 -17.56 28.72
CA TRP A 504 -35.71 -18.76 28.80
C TRP A 504 -37.06 -18.62 28.08
N GLU A 505 -37.73 -17.48 28.26
CA GLU A 505 -39.00 -17.19 27.59
C GLU A 505 -38.81 -17.08 26.07
N THR A 506 -37.68 -16.54 25.61
CA THR A 506 -37.31 -16.49 24.19
C THR A 506 -37.00 -17.87 23.64
N TYR A 507 -36.23 -18.68 24.37
CA TYR A 507 -35.96 -20.07 24.01
C TYR A 507 -37.23 -20.91 23.92
N LEU A 508 -38.13 -20.79 24.89
CA LEU A 508 -39.45 -21.44 24.85
C LEU A 508 -40.25 -20.99 23.64
N ARG A 509 -40.29 -19.69 23.34
CA ARG A 509 -40.96 -19.19 22.12
C ARG A 509 -40.36 -19.84 20.88
N VAL A 510 -39.05 -19.80 20.70
CA VAL A 510 -38.32 -20.33 19.53
C VAL A 510 -38.48 -21.84 19.38
N THR A 511 -38.46 -22.61 20.48
CA THR A 511 -38.62 -24.07 20.47
C THR A 511 -40.06 -24.55 20.36
N LEU A 512 -41.04 -23.70 20.71
CA LEU A 512 -42.48 -24.00 20.62
C LEU A 512 -43.12 -23.44 19.35
N ILE A 513 -42.42 -22.68 18.50
CA ILE A 513 -42.93 -22.32 17.16
C ILE A 513 -43.04 -23.63 16.35
N PRO A 514 -44.21 -23.97 15.78
CA PRO A 514 -44.30 -25.08 14.85
C PRO A 514 -43.38 -24.77 13.67
N VAL A 515 -42.39 -25.62 13.42
CA VAL A 515 -41.60 -25.59 12.19
C VAL A 515 -42.62 -25.61 11.04
N GLY A 516 -42.76 -24.47 10.35
CA GLY A 516 -43.55 -24.36 9.13
C GLY A 516 -43.08 -25.42 8.13
N ASP A 517 -43.94 -25.81 7.18
CA ASP A 517 -43.82 -27.00 6.34
C ASP A 517 -42.62 -27.05 5.35
N ASP A 518 -41.46 -26.50 5.73
CA ASP A 518 -40.18 -26.73 5.09
C ASP A 518 -39.50 -27.99 5.67
N PRO A 519 -39.44 -29.10 4.92
CA PRO A 519 -38.86 -30.36 5.37
C PRO A 519 -37.36 -30.27 5.69
N THR A 520 -36.64 -29.29 5.13
CA THR A 520 -35.21 -29.10 5.41
C THR A 520 -34.95 -28.53 6.81
N GLN A 521 -35.87 -27.70 7.32
CA GLN A 521 -35.80 -27.15 8.68
C GLN A 521 -36.19 -28.20 9.75
N ARG A 522 -37.15 -29.09 9.44
CA ARG A 522 -37.53 -30.20 10.34
C ARG A 522 -36.40 -31.19 10.56
N GLN A 523 -35.64 -31.52 9.51
CA GLN A 523 -34.60 -32.52 9.61
C GLN A 523 -33.40 -32.03 10.45
N ALA A 524 -33.02 -30.75 10.32
CA ALA A 524 -31.98 -30.15 11.15
C ALA A 524 -32.37 -30.01 12.63
N PHE A 525 -33.66 -29.79 12.92
CA PHE A 525 -34.17 -29.64 14.30
C PHE A 525 -34.38 -30.98 15.01
N HIS A 526 -34.83 -32.04 14.30
CA HIS A 526 -35.15 -33.33 14.91
C HIS A 526 -33.96 -34.29 15.08
N GLU A 527 -32.85 -34.12 14.34
CA GLU A 527 -31.67 -34.99 14.47
C GLU A 527 -30.87 -34.75 15.77
N ARG A 528 -31.08 -33.63 16.48
CA ARG A 528 -30.44 -33.34 17.77
C ARG A 528 -31.45 -33.55 18.91
N ARG A 529 -31.38 -34.68 19.61
CA ARG A 529 -32.21 -35.05 20.78
C ARG A 529 -32.31 -33.89 21.79
N TYR A 530 -33.50 -33.31 21.97
CA TYR A 530 -33.82 -32.42 23.09
C TYR A 530 -34.76 -33.14 24.07
N ASN A 531 -34.43 -33.08 25.37
CA ASN A 531 -35.23 -33.65 26.45
C ASN A 531 -36.11 -32.55 27.09
N PRO A 532 -37.43 -32.51 26.85
CA PRO A 532 -38.30 -31.41 27.27
C PRO A 532 -38.64 -31.38 28.77
N ARG A 533 -38.00 -32.21 29.61
CA ARG A 533 -38.35 -32.35 31.04
C ARG A 533 -37.77 -31.28 31.97
N LEU A 534 -36.70 -30.58 31.58
CA LEU A 534 -35.97 -29.65 32.46
C LEU A 534 -36.49 -28.20 32.46
N VAL A 535 -37.36 -27.82 31.51
CA VAL A 535 -37.84 -26.41 31.41
C VAL A 535 -39.09 -26.15 32.27
N ARG A 536 -39.49 -27.10 33.11
CA ARG A 536 -40.73 -27.02 33.91
C ARG A 536 -40.49 -26.94 35.43
N GLU A 537 -39.25 -27.08 35.87
CA GLU A 537 -38.78 -26.77 37.23
C GLU A 537 -37.94 -25.49 37.17
#